data_AF-A0A2H6HHB8-F1
#
_entry.id   AF-A0A2H6HHB8-F1
#
_cell.length_a   1.000
_cell.length_b   1.000
_cell.length_c   1.000
_cell.angle_alpha   90.00
_cell.angle_beta   90.00
_cell.angle_gamma   90.00
#
_symmetry.space_group_name_H-M   'P 1'
#
loop_
_entity.id
_entity.type
_entity.pdbx_description
1 polymer ?
#
loop_
_entity_poly.entity_id
_entity_poly.type
_entity_poly.pdbx_seq_one_letter_code
_entity_poly.pdbx_strand_id
1 'polypeptide(L)'
;MATLRLFASLREAAGTSSIDIDADTVGAVLDEAIAQFDDRFAAGMATAQTWLNGDPTDRDATVGPNDEIALIPPVSGGAVAQSASTPSLDSVLSAAVLGIFALGLMLSSAMWVVLAVGGVLGWVWDVSETMRTRGARVNVAAAMIGSALGANAAWAWGYVGVAVAVSVAAIVPMAWAVTGPNHRNLSNLSHTATLSVIGALASGSLVMVRLTSLEQTRMLLLVAGLTGLGVWIATRQTNPTAQVSTFDANTATVGAALIGGIASTFLTKGISIPGAALVAIVTALGMIAGRSVGSLIRTDQVLHTTTSPGRLTGLDSMTVGVAAFWVAARWFL
;
A
#
# COMPACT_ATOMS: atom_id res chain seq x y z
N MET A 1 34.16 21.05 0.14
CA MET A 1 33.26 20.89 -1.02
C MET A 1 33.19 19.44 -1.45
N ALA A 2 31.97 18.91 -1.46
CA ALA A 2 31.62 17.61 -2.00
C ALA A 2 30.99 17.78 -3.38
N THR A 3 31.20 16.82 -4.28
CA THR A 3 30.66 16.87 -5.63
C THR A 3 29.34 16.11 -5.70
N LEU A 4 28.24 16.82 -5.96
CA LEU A 4 26.93 16.23 -6.19
C LEU A 4 26.75 15.94 -7.69
N ARG A 5 26.53 14.67 -8.03
CA ARG A 5 26.25 14.19 -9.39
C ARG A 5 24.78 13.92 -9.61
N LEU A 6 24.28 14.41 -10.74
CA LEU A 6 22.87 14.36 -11.12
C LEU A 6 22.69 13.52 -12.39
N PHE A 7 21.62 12.73 -12.41
CA PHE A 7 21.31 11.80 -13.51
C PHE A 7 19.89 12.01 -14.04
N ALA A 8 19.65 11.58 -15.28
CA ALA A 8 18.34 11.55 -15.94
C ALA A 8 17.48 12.80 -15.69
N SER A 9 16.28 12.63 -15.11
CA SER A 9 15.33 13.72 -14.87
C SER A 9 15.86 14.80 -13.92
N LEU A 10 16.74 14.46 -12.97
CA LEU A 10 17.37 15.44 -12.08
C LEU A 10 18.39 16.30 -12.83
N ARG A 11 19.17 15.69 -13.73
CA ARG A 11 20.10 16.42 -14.61
C ARG A 11 19.34 17.38 -15.53
N GLU A 12 18.20 16.95 -16.06
CA GLU A 12 17.34 17.79 -16.90
C GLU A 12 16.73 18.96 -16.11
N ALA A 13 16.25 18.70 -14.89
CA ALA A 13 15.69 19.74 -14.03
C ALA A 13 16.75 20.76 -13.56
N ALA A 14 17.95 20.28 -13.21
CA ALA A 14 19.05 21.14 -12.75
C ALA A 14 19.82 21.83 -13.90
N GLY A 15 19.67 21.37 -15.14
CA GLY A 15 20.44 21.87 -16.29
C GLY A 15 21.94 21.54 -16.25
N THR A 16 22.41 20.78 -15.25
CA THR A 16 23.80 20.37 -15.07
C THR A 16 23.90 18.91 -14.63
N SER A 17 25.02 18.25 -14.96
CA SER A 17 25.33 16.88 -14.53
C SER A 17 26.02 16.82 -13.17
N SER A 18 26.58 17.93 -12.69
CA SER A 18 27.24 17.99 -11.39
C SER A 18 27.30 19.41 -10.83
N ILE A 19 27.39 19.50 -9.51
CA ILE A 19 27.59 20.75 -8.76
C ILE A 19 28.44 20.47 -7.52
N ASP A 20 29.30 21.42 -7.15
CA ASP A 20 30.09 21.33 -5.92
C ASP A 20 29.40 22.14 -4.81
N ILE A 21 29.13 21.49 -3.68
CA ILE A 21 28.44 22.09 -2.53
C ILE A 21 29.32 21.94 -1.29
N ASP A 22 29.42 23.01 -0.51
CA ASP A 22 30.17 23.00 0.75
C ASP A 22 29.22 22.75 1.92
N ALA A 23 29.28 21.53 2.47
CA ALA A 23 28.47 21.11 3.60
C ALA A 23 29.10 19.88 4.27
N ASP A 24 28.81 19.70 5.56
CA ASP A 24 29.42 18.66 6.39
C ASP A 24 28.66 17.32 6.36
N THR A 25 27.43 17.31 5.83
CA THR A 25 26.57 16.12 5.75
C THR A 25 25.86 16.01 4.42
N VAL A 26 25.48 14.78 4.06
CA VAL A 26 24.69 14.50 2.85
C VAL A 26 23.40 15.30 2.88
N GLY A 27 22.71 15.37 4.03
CA GLY A 27 21.47 16.12 4.19
C GLY A 27 21.64 17.61 3.89
N ALA A 28 22.71 18.23 4.40
CA ALA A 28 23.00 19.64 4.15
C ALA A 28 23.35 19.91 2.68
N VAL A 29 24.08 18.99 2.02
CA VAL A 29 24.31 19.07 0.56
C VAL A 29 23.00 19.04 -0.22
N LEU A 30 22.07 18.15 0.16
CA LEU A 30 20.78 18.01 -0.51
C LEU A 30 19.86 19.22 -0.28
N ASP A 31 19.84 19.78 0.92
CA ASP A 31 19.01 20.96 1.23
C ASP A 31 19.51 22.21 0.49
N GLU A 32 20.82 22.38 0.38
CA GLU A 32 21.44 23.44 -0.41
C GLU A 32 21.14 23.25 -1.91
N ALA A 33 21.15 22.01 -2.41
CA ALA A 33 20.74 21.72 -3.78
C ALA A 33 19.26 22.06 -4.04
N ILE A 34 18.34 21.75 -3.11
CA ILE A 34 16.93 22.18 -3.24
C ILE A 34 16.85 23.70 -3.29
N ALA A 35 17.58 24.41 -2.43
CA ALA A 35 17.53 25.87 -2.38
C ALA A 35 18.02 26.54 -3.68
N GLN A 36 18.89 25.86 -4.42
CA GLN A 36 19.45 26.37 -5.67
C GLN A 36 18.63 26.02 -6.92
N PHE A 37 17.80 24.97 -6.88
CA PHE A 37 17.01 24.52 -8.03
C PHE A 37 15.51 24.71 -7.84
N ASP A 38 14.73 24.48 -8.90
CA ASP A 38 13.28 24.73 -8.91
C ASP A 38 12.46 23.62 -8.23
N ASP A 39 11.15 23.85 -8.12
CA ASP A 39 10.20 22.89 -7.54
C ASP A 39 10.21 21.53 -8.25
N ARG A 40 10.57 21.50 -9.54
CA ARG A 40 10.65 20.27 -10.33
C ARG A 40 11.84 19.43 -9.91
N PHE A 41 12.98 20.05 -9.62
CA PHE A 41 14.13 19.38 -9.03
C PHE A 41 13.79 18.82 -7.65
N ALA A 42 13.17 19.64 -6.78
CA ALA A 42 12.77 19.22 -5.43
C ALA A 42 11.84 17.99 -5.46
N ALA A 43 10.86 17.98 -6.36
CA ALA A 43 9.94 16.86 -6.54
C ALA A 43 10.66 15.59 -7.05
N GLY A 44 11.59 15.73 -7.99
CA GLY A 44 12.40 14.62 -8.47
C GLY A 44 13.30 14.04 -7.37
N MET A 45 13.91 14.92 -6.58
CA MET A 45 14.87 14.57 -5.54
C MET A 45 14.20 13.77 -4.41
N ALA A 46 12.94 14.07 -4.08
CA ALA A 46 12.14 13.33 -3.10
C ALA A 46 11.98 11.83 -3.41
N THR A 47 12.21 11.42 -4.67
CA THR A 47 12.10 10.03 -5.11
C THR A 47 13.43 9.38 -5.47
N ALA A 48 14.52 10.15 -5.46
CA ALA A 48 15.82 9.71 -5.90
C ALA A 48 16.61 9.03 -4.76
N GLN A 49 17.45 8.07 -5.13
CA GLN A 49 18.34 7.39 -4.20
C GLN A 49 19.66 8.16 -4.09
N THR A 50 20.16 8.31 -2.86
CA THR A 50 21.42 8.97 -2.57
C THR A 50 22.52 7.94 -2.31
N TRP A 51 23.65 8.13 -2.98
CA TRP A 51 24.84 7.28 -2.88
C TRP A 51 26.03 8.16 -2.55
N LEU A 52 26.87 7.73 -1.60
CA LEU A 52 28.12 8.41 -1.23
C LEU A 52 29.26 7.47 -1.62
N ASN A 53 30.17 7.92 -2.50
CA ASN A 53 31.33 7.16 -2.96
C ASN A 53 31.02 5.73 -3.45
N GLY A 54 29.85 5.52 -4.03
CA GLY A 54 29.42 4.22 -4.56
C GLY A 54 28.64 3.34 -3.57
N ASP A 55 28.36 3.82 -2.36
CA ASP A 55 27.52 3.12 -1.37
C ASP A 55 26.20 3.87 -1.08
N PRO A 56 25.04 3.18 -1.05
CA PRO A 56 23.77 3.78 -0.67
C PRO A 56 23.82 4.38 0.74
N THR A 57 23.41 5.63 0.88
CA THR A 57 23.71 6.43 2.08
C THR A 57 22.53 7.29 2.51
N ASP A 58 22.32 7.37 3.83
CA ASP A 58 21.30 8.21 4.46
C ASP A 58 21.79 9.67 4.63
N ARG A 59 20.85 10.59 4.86
CA ARG A 59 21.12 12.04 4.98
C ARG A 59 22.09 12.42 6.11
N ASP A 60 22.20 11.58 7.15
CA ASP A 60 23.02 11.87 8.33
C ASP A 60 24.51 11.55 8.14
N ALA A 61 24.89 10.97 6.99
CA ALA A 61 26.29 10.65 6.73
C ALA A 61 27.13 11.92 6.58
N THR A 62 28.28 11.91 7.25
CA THR A 62 29.29 12.96 7.14
C THR A 62 29.97 12.93 5.78
N VAL A 63 30.25 14.10 5.23
CA VAL A 63 30.84 14.25 3.90
C VAL A 63 32.13 15.05 4.01
N GLY A 64 33.19 14.55 3.41
CA GLY A 64 34.50 15.16 3.37
C GLY A 64 34.79 15.93 2.07
N PRO A 65 35.89 16.71 2.05
CA PRO A 65 36.42 17.23 0.80
C PRO A 65 36.86 16.05 -0.08
N ASN A 66 36.40 16.05 -1.34
CA ASN A 66 36.55 15.00 -2.36
C ASN A 66 35.52 13.87 -2.35
N ASP A 67 34.51 13.92 -1.48
CA ASP A 67 33.43 12.93 -1.54
C ASP A 67 32.49 13.19 -2.71
N GLU A 68 32.09 12.12 -3.39
CA GLU A 68 31.14 12.14 -4.49
C GLU A 68 29.77 11.66 -3.99
N ILE A 69 28.76 12.51 -4.12
CA ILE A 69 27.36 12.16 -3.83
C ILE A 69 26.65 11.97 -5.17
N ALA A 70 26.09 10.80 -5.43
CA ALA A 70 25.29 10.53 -6.61
C ALA A 70 23.80 10.50 -6.25
N LEU A 71 23.01 11.33 -6.94
CA LEU A 71 21.55 11.41 -6.85
C LEU A 71 20.94 10.68 -8.04
N ILE A 72 20.51 9.43 -7.81
CA ILE A 72 20.01 8.54 -8.85
C ILE A 72 18.48 8.54 -8.80
N PRO A 73 17.78 9.22 -9.74
CA PRO A 73 16.33 9.13 -9.81
C PRO A 73 15.92 7.69 -10.18
N PRO A 74 14.69 7.27 -9.80
CA PRO A 74 14.20 5.96 -10.20
C PRO A 74 14.29 5.83 -11.71
N VAL A 75 14.82 4.70 -12.19
CA VAL A 75 14.92 4.45 -13.64
C VAL A 75 13.52 4.60 -14.24
N SER A 76 13.33 5.63 -15.07
CA SER A 76 12.12 5.75 -15.87
C SER A 76 12.08 4.51 -16.74
N GLY A 77 11.16 3.60 -16.46
CA GLY A 77 10.74 2.57 -17.40
C GLY A 77 10.15 3.26 -18.63
N GLY A 78 11.03 3.73 -19.52
CA GLY A 78 10.71 4.44 -20.74
C GLY A 78 10.14 3.49 -21.77
N ALA A 79 8.91 3.01 -21.55
CA ALA A 79 8.05 2.37 -22.54
C ALA A 79 6.61 2.23 -22.04
N VAL A 80 6.05 3.26 -21.41
CA VAL A 80 4.58 3.41 -21.37
C VAL A 80 4.28 4.87 -21.68
N ALA A 81 4.30 5.22 -22.96
CA ALA A 81 3.34 6.21 -23.42
C ALA A 81 1.98 5.69 -22.95
N GLN A 82 1.37 6.37 -21.97
CA GLN A 82 0.04 6.09 -21.49
C GLN A 82 -0.92 6.16 -22.67
N SER A 83 -1.13 5.01 -23.32
CA SER A 83 -2.23 4.83 -24.24
C SER A 83 -3.49 4.86 -23.37
N ALA A 84 -4.26 5.93 -23.50
CA ALA A 84 -5.43 6.25 -22.69
C ALA A 84 -6.61 5.24 -22.80
N SER A 85 -6.37 3.99 -23.22
CA SER A 85 -7.41 3.00 -23.50
C SER A 85 -7.16 1.61 -22.89
N THR A 86 -5.98 1.28 -22.39
CA THR A 86 -5.69 -0.04 -21.77
C THR A 86 -5.85 0.04 -20.24
N PRO A 87 -6.52 -0.94 -19.58
CA PRO A 87 -6.44 -1.03 -18.12
C PRO A 87 -4.97 -1.12 -17.72
N SER A 88 -4.55 -0.26 -16.79
CA SER A 88 -3.20 -0.37 -16.23
C SER A 88 -3.03 -1.79 -15.69
N LEU A 89 -1.86 -2.38 -15.92
CA LEU A 89 -1.55 -3.75 -15.49
C LEU A 89 -1.94 -3.97 -14.01
N ASP A 90 -1.78 -2.91 -13.21
CA ASP A 90 -2.07 -2.87 -11.78
C ASP A 90 -3.56 -3.07 -11.45
N SER A 91 -4.44 -2.47 -12.27
CA SER A 91 -5.89 -2.64 -12.14
C SER A 91 -6.31 -4.07 -12.48
N VAL A 92 -5.66 -4.67 -13.49
CA VAL A 92 -5.94 -6.05 -13.93
C VAL A 92 -5.50 -7.04 -12.86
N LEU A 93 -4.31 -6.87 -12.27
CA LEU A 93 -3.80 -7.75 -11.23
C LEU A 93 -4.63 -7.69 -9.95
N SER A 94 -5.02 -6.49 -9.51
CA SER A 94 -5.90 -6.33 -8.35
C SER A 94 -7.27 -6.97 -8.58
N ALA A 95 -7.85 -6.79 -9.77
CA ALA A 95 -9.10 -7.45 -10.16
C ALA A 95 -8.95 -8.98 -10.27
N ALA A 96 -7.80 -9.48 -10.74
CA ALA A 96 -7.52 -10.91 -10.81
C ALA A 96 -7.44 -11.53 -9.41
N VAL A 97 -6.80 -10.86 -8.44
CA VAL A 97 -6.78 -11.31 -7.04
C VAL A 97 -8.19 -11.36 -6.45
N LEU A 98 -9.01 -10.34 -6.69
CA LEU A 98 -10.44 -10.36 -6.32
C LEU A 98 -11.21 -11.51 -6.99
N GLY A 99 -10.92 -11.80 -8.26
CA GLY A 99 -11.47 -12.94 -9.00
C GLY A 99 -11.07 -14.28 -8.38
N ILE A 100 -9.82 -14.42 -7.93
CA ILE A 100 -9.33 -15.61 -7.21
C ILE A 100 -10.09 -15.77 -5.89
N PHE A 101 -10.32 -14.69 -5.13
CA PHE A 101 -11.16 -14.74 -3.94
C PHE A 101 -12.61 -15.14 -4.26
N ALA A 102 -13.18 -14.63 -5.35
CA ALA A 102 -14.53 -15.02 -5.80
C ALA A 102 -14.61 -16.52 -6.16
N LEU A 103 -13.60 -17.06 -6.85
CA LEU A 103 -13.49 -18.51 -7.08
C LEU A 103 -13.35 -19.29 -5.78
N GLY A 104 -12.64 -18.72 -4.80
CA GLY A 104 -12.50 -19.24 -3.45
C GLY A 104 -13.83 -19.47 -2.73
N LEU A 105 -14.92 -18.82 -3.14
CA LEU A 105 -16.24 -19.05 -2.57
C LEU A 105 -16.70 -20.51 -2.74
N MET A 106 -16.29 -21.17 -3.82
CA MET A 106 -16.63 -22.57 -4.15
C MET A 106 -15.73 -23.59 -3.45
N LEU A 107 -14.66 -23.13 -2.78
CA LEU A 107 -13.67 -24.00 -2.16
C LEU A 107 -13.97 -24.23 -0.67
N SER A 108 -13.26 -25.19 -0.08
CA SER A 108 -13.35 -25.45 1.37
C SER A 108 -12.79 -24.27 2.18
N SER A 109 -13.20 -24.15 3.45
CA SER A 109 -12.67 -23.12 4.35
C SER A 109 -11.16 -23.23 4.56
N ALA A 110 -10.58 -24.44 4.49
CA ALA A 110 -9.13 -24.62 4.54
C ALA A 110 -8.44 -24.00 3.31
N MET A 111 -9.00 -24.19 2.11
CA MET A 111 -8.46 -23.57 0.91
C MET A 111 -8.65 -22.05 0.90
N TRP A 112 -9.72 -21.56 1.52
CA TRP A 112 -9.91 -20.12 1.75
C TRP A 112 -8.78 -19.51 2.59
N VAL A 113 -8.30 -20.21 3.63
CA VAL A 113 -7.13 -19.77 4.43
C VAL A 113 -5.91 -19.61 3.53
N VAL A 114 -5.65 -20.56 2.64
CA VAL A 114 -4.54 -20.49 1.68
C VAL A 114 -4.67 -19.27 0.76
N LEU A 115 -5.88 -18.99 0.25
CA LEU A 115 -6.15 -17.82 -0.58
C LEU A 115 -5.97 -16.50 0.20
N ALA A 116 -6.46 -16.44 1.44
CA ALA A 116 -6.31 -15.27 2.31
C ALA A 116 -4.84 -14.97 2.60
N VAL A 117 -4.04 -16.00 2.89
CA VAL A 117 -2.58 -15.86 3.00
C VAL A 117 -2.00 -15.38 1.67
N GLY A 118 -2.21 -16.11 0.58
CA GLY A 118 -1.61 -15.79 -0.73
C GLY A 118 -1.93 -14.38 -1.23
N GLY A 119 -3.18 -13.93 -1.11
CA GLY A 119 -3.59 -12.59 -1.50
C GLY A 119 -2.90 -11.48 -0.69
N VAL A 120 -2.81 -11.66 0.63
CA VAL A 120 -2.14 -10.68 1.50
C VAL A 120 -0.62 -10.73 1.36
N LEU A 121 -0.01 -11.92 1.19
CA LEU A 121 1.42 -12.03 0.89
C LEU A 121 1.76 -11.36 -0.45
N GLY A 122 0.93 -11.53 -1.48
CA GLY A 122 1.09 -10.83 -2.75
C GLY A 122 1.09 -9.31 -2.58
N TRP A 123 0.15 -8.79 -1.78
CA TRP A 123 0.09 -7.37 -1.43
C TRP A 123 1.33 -6.90 -0.64
N VAL A 124 1.74 -7.63 0.41
CA VAL A 124 2.95 -7.32 1.20
C VAL A 124 4.20 -7.31 0.32
N TRP A 125 4.29 -8.26 -0.61
CA TRP A 125 5.40 -8.32 -1.57
C TRP A 125 5.43 -7.07 -2.44
N ASP A 126 4.30 -6.69 -3.03
CA ASP A 126 4.18 -5.50 -3.89
C ASP A 126 4.54 -4.19 -3.18
N VAL A 127 4.05 -4.03 -1.94
CA VAL A 127 4.42 -2.90 -1.08
C VAL A 127 5.93 -2.89 -0.83
N SER A 128 6.49 -4.04 -0.45
CA SER A 128 7.91 -4.14 -0.11
C SER A 128 8.84 -3.90 -1.31
N GLU A 129 8.43 -4.29 -2.51
CA GLU A 129 9.20 -4.05 -3.73
C GLU A 129 9.20 -2.55 -4.06
N THR A 130 8.04 -1.89 -3.91
CA THR A 130 7.91 -0.44 -4.08
C THR A 130 8.76 0.34 -3.07
N MET A 131 8.87 -0.15 -1.83
CA MET A 131 9.75 0.44 -0.82
C MET A 131 11.22 0.22 -1.14
N ARG A 132 11.59 -0.99 -1.59
CA ARG A 132 12.98 -1.34 -1.94
C ARG A 132 13.49 -0.49 -3.09
N THR A 133 12.66 -0.24 -4.10
CA THR A 133 13.03 0.65 -5.22
C THR A 133 13.22 2.10 -4.79
N ARG A 134 12.62 2.53 -3.66
CA ARG A 134 12.86 3.85 -3.04
C ARG A 134 14.01 3.87 -2.03
N GLY A 135 14.71 2.74 -1.82
CA GLY A 135 15.81 2.64 -0.86
C GLY A 135 15.38 2.33 0.58
N ALA A 136 14.09 2.22 0.87
CA ALA A 136 13.61 1.82 2.19
C ALA A 136 13.85 0.32 2.42
N ARG A 137 14.59 -0.02 3.49
CA ARG A 137 14.94 -1.40 3.84
C ARG A 137 13.89 -1.98 4.80
N VAL A 138 12.81 -2.50 4.24
CA VAL A 138 11.76 -3.18 5.01
C VAL A 138 12.04 -4.67 5.14
N ASN A 139 11.90 -5.21 6.35
CA ASN A 139 12.02 -6.64 6.57
C ASN A 139 10.73 -7.35 6.15
N VAL A 140 10.67 -7.69 4.86
CA VAL A 140 9.51 -8.34 4.23
C VAL A 140 9.16 -9.65 4.93
N ALA A 141 10.15 -10.42 5.39
CA ALA A 141 9.92 -11.71 6.05
C ALA A 141 9.07 -11.54 7.32
N ALA A 142 9.34 -10.52 8.13
CA ALA A 142 8.55 -10.24 9.33
C ALA A 142 7.09 -9.88 9.01
N ALA A 143 6.84 -9.14 7.92
CA ALA A 143 5.49 -8.82 7.47
C ALA A 143 4.75 -10.04 6.88
N MET A 144 5.47 -10.89 6.16
CA MET A 144 4.92 -12.15 5.62
C MET A 144 4.56 -13.13 6.73
N ILE A 145 5.40 -13.25 7.78
CA ILE A 145 5.12 -14.08 8.95
C ILE A 145 3.86 -13.59 9.66
N GLY A 146 3.73 -12.27 9.91
CA GLY A 146 2.53 -11.70 10.53
C GLY A 146 1.27 -12.00 9.71
N SER A 147 1.34 -11.83 8.39
CA SER A 147 0.23 -12.12 7.46
C SER A 147 -0.15 -13.60 7.44
N ALA A 148 0.83 -14.51 7.42
CA ALA A 148 0.55 -15.94 7.48
C ALA A 148 -0.06 -16.32 8.84
N LEU A 149 0.47 -15.77 9.93
CA LEU A 149 -0.01 -16.03 11.29
C LEU A 149 -1.45 -15.54 11.47
N GLY A 150 -1.81 -14.37 10.91
CA GLY A 150 -3.16 -13.81 10.96
C GLY A 150 -4.23 -14.79 10.50
N ALA A 151 -4.11 -15.30 9.27
CA ALA A 151 -5.06 -16.26 8.71
C ALA A 151 -5.04 -17.62 9.43
N ASN A 152 -3.86 -18.16 9.75
CA ASN A 152 -3.75 -19.49 10.38
C ASN A 152 -4.25 -19.48 11.84
N ALA A 153 -3.94 -18.44 12.61
CA ALA A 153 -4.41 -18.30 13.97
C ALA A 153 -5.92 -18.03 14.01
N ALA A 154 -6.46 -17.23 13.08
CA ALA A 154 -7.90 -17.06 12.92
C ALA A 154 -8.61 -18.40 12.65
N TRP A 155 -8.00 -19.25 11.82
CA TRP A 155 -8.55 -20.58 11.54
C TRP A 155 -8.50 -21.52 12.75
N ALA A 156 -7.39 -21.51 13.49
CA ALA A 156 -7.19 -22.40 14.63
C ALA A 156 -7.98 -21.97 15.88
N TRP A 157 -8.03 -20.66 16.16
CA TRP A 157 -8.49 -20.11 17.46
C TRP A 157 -9.52 -18.99 17.32
N GLY A 158 -10.03 -18.72 16.11
CA GLY A 158 -11.02 -17.68 15.87
C GLY A 158 -10.55 -16.29 16.30
N TYR A 159 -11.40 -15.58 17.04
CA TYR A 159 -11.15 -14.22 17.53
C TYR A 159 -9.86 -14.08 18.33
N VAL A 160 -9.60 -15.03 19.24
CA VAL A 160 -8.39 -15.02 20.07
C VAL A 160 -7.15 -15.16 19.19
N GLY A 161 -7.24 -15.99 18.16
CA GLY A 161 -6.17 -16.18 17.19
C GLY A 161 -5.80 -14.91 16.43
N VAL A 162 -6.79 -14.13 15.98
CA VAL A 162 -6.53 -12.83 15.33
C VAL A 162 -5.82 -11.87 16.30
N ALA A 163 -6.30 -11.77 17.54
CA ALA A 163 -5.71 -10.88 18.54
C ALA A 163 -4.25 -11.26 18.87
N VAL A 164 -3.99 -12.56 19.04
CA VAL A 164 -2.64 -13.09 19.25
C VAL A 164 -1.76 -12.81 18.03
N ALA A 165 -2.25 -13.09 16.83
CA ALA A 165 -1.50 -12.88 15.60
C ALA A 165 -1.11 -11.40 15.38
N VAL A 166 -2.04 -10.46 15.62
CA VAL A 166 -1.77 -9.02 15.53
C VAL A 166 -0.74 -8.59 16.57
N SER A 167 -0.84 -9.11 17.80
CA SER A 167 0.12 -8.82 18.89
C SER A 167 1.52 -9.33 18.53
N VAL A 168 1.62 -10.56 18.03
CA VAL A 168 2.89 -11.16 17.57
C VAL A 168 3.43 -10.41 16.35
N ALA A 169 2.58 -10.00 15.41
CA ALA A 169 2.98 -9.22 14.23
C ALA A 169 3.59 -7.86 14.59
N ALA A 170 3.19 -7.24 15.71
CA ALA A 170 3.85 -6.03 16.22
C ALA A 170 5.23 -6.32 16.85
N ILE A 171 5.39 -7.49 17.49
CA ILE A 171 6.61 -7.86 18.23
C ILE A 171 7.70 -8.41 17.32
N VAL A 172 7.35 -9.23 16.32
CA VAL A 172 8.32 -9.91 15.44
C VAL A 172 9.28 -8.92 14.74
N PRO A 173 8.83 -7.80 14.17
CA PRO A 173 9.71 -6.78 13.60
C PRO A 173 10.69 -6.20 14.61
N MET A 174 10.25 -5.95 15.85
CA MET A 174 11.10 -5.43 16.93
C MET A 174 12.16 -6.45 17.34
N ALA A 175 11.79 -7.72 17.48
CA ALA A 175 12.72 -8.80 17.78
C ALA A 175 13.79 -8.96 16.68
N TRP A 176 13.40 -8.76 15.42
CA TRP A 176 14.32 -8.88 14.28
C TRP A 176 15.38 -7.77 14.23
N ALA A 177 15.08 -6.57 14.73
CA ALA A 177 16.06 -5.48 14.81
C ALA A 177 17.17 -5.75 15.84
N VAL A 178 16.94 -6.66 16.80
CA VAL A 178 17.99 -7.11 17.73
C VAL A 178 19.06 -7.91 16.99
N THR A 179 18.65 -8.81 16.08
CA THR A 179 19.54 -9.76 15.41
C THR A 179 20.18 -9.21 14.13
N GLY A 180 19.56 -8.23 13.47
CA GLY A 180 20.07 -7.64 12.22
C GLY A 180 20.45 -6.17 12.35
N PRO A 181 21.74 -5.78 12.26
CA PRO A 181 22.19 -4.38 12.33
C PRO A 181 21.51 -3.47 11.30
N ASN A 182 21.23 -4.01 10.11
CA ASN A 182 20.68 -3.28 8.96
C ASN A 182 19.21 -2.83 9.14
N HIS A 183 18.53 -3.25 10.23
CA HIS A 183 17.12 -2.98 10.47
C HIS A 183 16.88 -2.15 11.74
N ARG A 184 17.94 -1.55 12.33
CA ARG A 184 17.84 -0.77 13.57
C ARG A 184 17.31 0.65 13.38
N ASN A 185 17.22 1.14 12.16
CA ASN A 185 16.66 2.46 11.87
C ASN A 185 15.17 2.49 12.26
N LEU A 186 14.76 3.50 13.03
CA LEU A 186 13.40 3.67 13.55
C LEU A 186 12.36 3.71 12.42
N SER A 187 12.70 4.30 11.27
CA SER A 187 11.82 4.36 10.09
C SER A 187 11.57 2.97 9.49
N ASN A 188 12.62 2.15 9.34
CA ASN A 188 12.49 0.79 8.83
C ASN A 188 11.67 -0.10 9.79
N LEU A 189 11.84 0.10 11.09
CA LEU A 189 11.08 -0.58 12.14
C LEU A 189 9.59 -0.22 12.08
N SER A 190 9.25 1.07 12.00
CA SER A 190 7.86 1.52 11.97
C SER A 190 7.14 1.03 10.71
N HIS A 191 7.80 1.07 9.54
CA HIS A 191 7.25 0.58 8.28
C HIS A 191 7.02 -0.93 8.33
N THR A 192 7.99 -1.70 8.83
CA THR A 192 7.90 -3.16 8.96
C THR A 192 6.82 -3.57 9.98
N ALA A 193 6.70 -2.85 11.09
CA ALA A 193 5.67 -3.10 12.09
C ALA A 193 4.27 -2.82 11.55
N THR A 194 4.09 -1.70 10.85
CA THR A 194 2.80 -1.27 10.30
C THR A 194 2.30 -2.24 9.21
N LEU A 195 3.06 -2.35 8.11
CA LEU A 195 3.58 -3.64 7.64
C LEU A 195 2.84 -4.94 8.02
N SER A 196 3.44 -5.57 9.02
CA SER A 196 3.08 -6.86 9.59
C SER A 196 1.72 -6.82 10.29
N VAL A 197 1.42 -5.76 11.06
CA VAL A 197 0.16 -5.63 11.80
C VAL A 197 -1.03 -5.57 10.84
N ILE A 198 -0.94 -4.78 9.77
CA ILE A 198 -2.00 -4.67 8.77
C ILE A 198 -2.15 -6.00 8.03
N GLY A 199 -1.05 -6.63 7.64
CA GLY A 199 -1.10 -7.94 6.98
C GLY A 199 -1.74 -9.03 7.85
N ALA A 200 -1.40 -9.09 9.14
CA ALA A 200 -2.01 -10.01 10.10
C ALA A 200 -3.51 -9.74 10.29
N LEU A 201 -3.89 -8.48 10.42
CA LEU A 201 -5.29 -8.08 10.59
C LEU A 201 -6.12 -8.37 9.33
N ALA A 202 -5.61 -8.04 8.14
CA ALA A 202 -6.30 -8.25 6.87
C ALA A 202 -6.56 -9.74 6.61
N SER A 203 -5.51 -10.56 6.71
CA SER A 203 -5.56 -12.01 6.49
C SER A 203 -6.44 -12.72 7.54
N GLY A 204 -6.32 -12.34 8.82
CA GLY A 204 -7.16 -12.85 9.90
C GLY A 204 -8.62 -12.49 9.71
N SER A 205 -8.92 -11.24 9.32
CA SER A 205 -10.29 -10.78 9.08
C SER A 205 -10.93 -11.47 7.88
N LEU A 206 -10.18 -11.72 6.78
CA LEU A 206 -10.65 -12.51 5.63
C LEU A 206 -11.09 -13.92 6.05
N VAL A 207 -10.33 -14.56 6.95
CA VAL A 207 -10.67 -15.89 7.46
C VAL A 207 -11.87 -15.81 8.42
N MET A 208 -11.90 -14.83 9.32
CA MET A 208 -13.01 -14.69 10.27
C MET A 208 -14.35 -14.46 9.58
N VAL A 209 -14.40 -13.63 8.54
CA VAL A 209 -15.62 -13.43 7.75
C VAL A 209 -16.09 -14.75 7.12
N ARG A 210 -15.15 -15.53 6.58
CA ARG A 210 -15.45 -16.85 5.99
C ARG A 210 -15.97 -17.86 7.00
N LEU A 211 -15.37 -17.92 8.19
CA LEU A 211 -15.78 -18.83 9.24
C LEU A 211 -17.14 -18.45 9.84
N THR A 212 -17.50 -17.17 9.77
CA THR A 212 -18.79 -16.67 10.29
C THR A 212 -19.93 -17.00 9.33
N SER A 213 -19.80 -16.63 8.05
CA SER A 213 -20.84 -16.91 7.05
C SER A 213 -20.34 -16.79 5.62
N LEU A 214 -20.75 -17.73 4.77
CA LEU A 214 -20.55 -17.65 3.33
C LEU A 214 -21.23 -16.42 2.71
N GLU A 215 -22.43 -16.07 3.22
CA GLU A 215 -23.20 -14.93 2.71
C GLU A 215 -22.53 -13.60 3.04
N GLN A 216 -21.98 -13.47 4.26
CA GLN A 216 -21.16 -12.30 4.61
C GLN A 216 -19.88 -12.21 3.76
N THR A 217 -19.28 -13.35 3.41
CA THR A 217 -18.11 -13.38 2.52
C THR A 217 -18.47 -12.91 1.11
N ARG A 218 -19.62 -13.34 0.57
CA ARG A 218 -20.13 -12.87 -0.73
C ARG A 218 -20.38 -11.37 -0.72
N MET A 219 -21.01 -10.86 0.33
CA MET A 219 -21.23 -9.43 0.50
C MET A 219 -19.91 -8.65 0.52
N LEU A 220 -18.92 -9.09 1.30
CA LEU A 220 -17.60 -8.46 1.37
C LEU A 220 -16.96 -8.36 -0.03
N LEU A 221 -16.93 -9.47 -0.78
CA LEU A 221 -16.32 -9.48 -2.11
C LEU A 221 -17.08 -8.61 -3.11
N LEU A 222 -18.41 -8.54 -3.00
CA LEU A 222 -19.22 -7.71 -3.88
C LEU A 222 -19.01 -6.21 -3.59
N VAL A 223 -19.00 -5.82 -2.31
CA VAL A 223 -18.64 -4.46 -1.87
C VAL A 223 -17.24 -4.09 -2.36
N ALA A 224 -16.27 -4.99 -2.20
CA ALA A 224 -14.90 -4.74 -2.62
C ALA A 224 -14.75 -4.62 -4.15
N GLY A 225 -15.39 -5.52 -4.90
CA GLY A 225 -15.37 -5.51 -6.36
C GLY A 225 -16.00 -4.26 -6.95
N LEU A 226 -17.18 -3.86 -6.46
CA LEU A 226 -17.82 -2.63 -6.92
C LEU A 226 -17.04 -1.39 -6.51
N THR A 227 -16.46 -1.37 -5.30
CA THR A 227 -15.60 -0.27 -4.87
C THR A 227 -14.37 -0.13 -5.77
N GLY A 228 -13.69 -1.23 -6.06
CA GLY A 228 -12.55 -1.23 -6.99
C GLY A 228 -12.94 -0.72 -8.38
N LEU A 229 -14.10 -1.14 -8.89
CA LEU A 229 -14.65 -0.64 -10.15
C LEU A 229 -14.98 0.87 -10.08
N GLY A 230 -15.64 1.32 -9.02
CA GLY A 230 -16.02 2.72 -8.82
C GLY A 230 -14.81 3.64 -8.77
N VAL A 231 -13.77 3.26 -8.03
CA VAL A 231 -12.50 3.99 -7.96
C VAL A 231 -11.79 4.02 -9.32
N TRP A 232 -11.76 2.89 -10.03
CA TRP A 232 -11.18 2.82 -11.37
C TRP A 232 -11.91 3.73 -12.37
N ILE A 233 -13.24 3.80 -12.31
CA ILE A 233 -14.04 4.72 -13.14
C ILE A 233 -13.72 6.18 -12.78
N ALA A 234 -13.73 6.52 -11.49
CA ALA A 234 -13.52 7.90 -11.02
C ALA A 234 -12.14 8.45 -11.41
N THR A 235 -11.09 7.62 -11.25
CA THR A 235 -9.71 7.99 -11.62
C THR A 235 -9.53 8.15 -13.13
N ARG A 236 -10.31 7.46 -13.97
CA ARG A 236 -10.28 7.63 -15.44
C ARG A 236 -11.06 8.83 -15.95
N GLN A 237 -12.10 9.25 -15.23
CA GLN A 237 -12.92 10.41 -15.61
C GLN A 237 -12.28 11.74 -15.20
N THR A 238 -11.14 11.71 -14.50
CA THR A 238 -10.43 12.92 -14.09
C THR A 238 -9.77 13.56 -15.33
N ASN A 239 -10.51 14.46 -15.97
CA ASN A 239 -10.03 15.23 -17.13
C ASN A 239 -8.89 16.17 -16.67
N PRO A 240 -7.70 16.14 -17.28
CA PRO A 240 -6.57 16.98 -16.86
C PRO A 240 -6.82 18.49 -17.04
N THR A 241 -7.89 18.88 -17.73
CA THR A 241 -8.31 20.27 -17.97
C THR A 241 -9.48 20.73 -17.09
N ALA A 242 -10.12 19.83 -16.32
CA ALA A 242 -11.23 20.17 -15.45
C ALA A 242 -10.72 20.51 -14.04
N GLN A 243 -10.79 21.79 -13.66
CA GLN A 243 -10.33 22.28 -12.34
C GLN A 243 -11.08 21.67 -11.13
N VAL A 244 -12.20 20.97 -11.35
CA VAL A 244 -12.91 20.20 -10.31
C VAL A 244 -13.49 18.94 -10.96
N SER A 245 -12.95 17.76 -10.62
CA SER A 245 -13.65 16.50 -10.88
C SER A 245 -14.84 16.43 -9.93
N THR A 246 -16.06 16.38 -10.45
CA THR A 246 -17.30 16.24 -9.66
C THR A 246 -17.38 14.91 -8.89
N PHE A 247 -16.51 13.94 -9.21
CA PHE A 247 -16.48 12.61 -8.60
C PHE A 247 -15.05 12.22 -8.24
N ASP A 248 -14.68 12.39 -6.97
CA ASP A 248 -13.37 11.97 -6.45
C ASP A 248 -13.38 10.48 -6.06
N ALA A 249 -12.20 9.92 -5.85
CA ALA A 249 -12.05 8.50 -5.57
C ALA A 249 -12.65 8.08 -4.21
N ASN A 250 -12.80 9.00 -3.25
CA ASN A 250 -13.42 8.73 -1.96
C ASN A 250 -14.95 8.68 -2.07
N THR A 251 -15.55 9.65 -2.76
CA THR A 251 -17.00 9.65 -3.04
C THR A 251 -17.39 8.42 -3.85
N ALA A 252 -16.57 8.04 -4.84
CA ALA A 252 -16.76 6.81 -5.60
C ALA A 252 -16.69 5.56 -4.71
N THR A 253 -15.80 5.54 -3.73
CA THR A 253 -15.67 4.42 -2.77
C THR A 253 -16.94 4.28 -1.94
N VAL A 254 -17.46 5.36 -1.36
CA VAL A 254 -18.69 5.33 -0.54
C VAL A 254 -19.90 4.93 -1.38
N GLY A 255 -20.08 5.55 -2.56
CA GLY A 255 -21.21 5.26 -3.43
C GLY A 255 -21.21 3.81 -3.92
N ALA A 256 -20.06 3.33 -4.40
CA ALA A 256 -19.95 1.95 -4.90
C ALA A 256 -20.06 0.90 -3.79
N ALA A 257 -19.51 1.18 -2.60
CA ALA A 257 -19.67 0.30 -1.45
C ALA A 257 -21.15 0.19 -1.04
N LEU A 258 -21.88 1.30 -0.99
CA LEU A 258 -23.31 1.30 -0.65
C LEU A 258 -24.13 0.51 -1.69
N ILE A 259 -23.87 0.73 -2.98
CA ILE A 259 -24.48 -0.05 -4.06
C ILE A 259 -24.17 -1.54 -3.86
N GLY A 260 -22.94 -1.89 -3.50
CA GLY A 260 -22.55 -3.27 -3.24
C GLY A 260 -23.23 -3.88 -2.01
N GLY A 261 -23.32 -3.14 -0.92
CA GLY A 261 -24.02 -3.59 0.27
C GLY A 261 -25.48 -3.90 -0.03
N ILE A 262 -26.19 -2.97 -0.68
CA ILE A 262 -27.59 -3.14 -1.03
C ILE A 262 -27.78 -4.23 -2.09
N ALA A 263 -26.95 -4.26 -3.15
CA ALA A 263 -27.02 -5.29 -4.17
C ALA A 263 -26.80 -6.69 -3.59
N SER A 264 -25.93 -6.82 -2.58
CA SER A 264 -25.68 -8.09 -1.92
C SER A 264 -26.94 -8.69 -1.27
N THR A 265 -27.90 -7.88 -0.79
CA THR A 265 -29.11 -8.39 -0.14
C THR A 265 -30.06 -9.11 -1.11
N PHE A 266 -29.94 -8.84 -2.41
CA PHE A 266 -30.69 -9.58 -3.44
C PHE A 266 -30.03 -10.91 -3.82
N LEU A 267 -28.72 -11.03 -3.56
CA LEU A 267 -27.90 -12.19 -3.94
C LEU A 267 -27.65 -13.13 -2.75
N THR A 268 -27.83 -12.64 -1.53
CA THR A 268 -27.56 -13.34 -0.28
C THR A 268 -28.83 -13.45 0.55
N LYS A 269 -29.10 -14.63 1.11
CA LYS A 269 -30.28 -14.84 1.95
C LYS A 269 -29.97 -14.43 3.39
N GLY A 270 -30.91 -13.72 4.02
CA GLY A 270 -30.86 -13.45 5.46
C GLY A 270 -30.17 -12.15 5.88
N ILE A 271 -29.74 -11.32 4.94
CA ILE A 271 -29.17 -10.00 5.24
C ILE A 271 -30.22 -8.91 5.03
N SER A 272 -30.46 -8.09 6.04
CA SER A 272 -31.38 -6.96 5.94
C SER A 272 -30.74 -5.78 5.20
N ILE A 273 -31.55 -5.02 4.43
CA ILE A 273 -31.07 -3.83 3.69
C ILE A 273 -30.43 -2.79 4.63
N PRO A 274 -31.02 -2.42 5.79
CA PRO A 274 -30.40 -1.46 6.70
C PRO A 274 -29.06 -1.94 7.27
N GLY A 275 -28.98 -3.22 7.68
CA GLY A 275 -27.74 -3.81 8.17
C GLY A 275 -26.66 -3.83 7.09
N ALA A 276 -27.03 -4.21 5.86
CA ALA A 276 -26.11 -4.23 4.73
C ALA A 276 -25.57 -2.83 4.39
N ALA A 277 -26.42 -1.80 4.41
CA ALA A 277 -26.03 -0.43 4.16
C ALA A 277 -25.06 0.09 5.22
N LEU A 278 -25.30 -0.18 6.51
CA LEU A 278 -24.41 0.22 7.60
C LEU A 278 -23.04 -0.46 7.50
N VAL A 279 -23.01 -1.78 7.25
CA VAL A 279 -21.77 -2.51 7.05
C VAL A 279 -21.01 -1.98 5.83
N ALA A 280 -21.69 -1.70 4.73
CA ALA A 280 -21.07 -1.14 3.54
C ALA A 280 -20.44 0.23 3.79
N ILE A 281 -21.08 1.12 4.54
CA ILE A 281 -20.53 2.43 4.89
C ILE A 281 -19.27 2.28 5.75
N VAL A 282 -19.32 1.45 6.80
CA VAL A 282 -18.14 1.22 7.65
C VAL A 282 -17.00 0.59 6.85
N THR A 283 -17.33 -0.34 5.95
CA THR A 283 -16.36 -0.94 5.02
C THR A 283 -15.75 0.11 4.11
N ALA A 284 -16.55 1.03 3.55
CA ALA A 284 -16.07 2.11 2.71
C ALA A 284 -15.08 3.02 3.44
N LEU A 285 -15.37 3.38 4.69
CA LEU A 285 -14.44 4.14 5.54
C LEU A 285 -13.12 3.38 5.75
N GLY A 286 -13.21 2.08 6.04
CA GLY A 286 -12.04 1.20 6.11
C GLY A 286 -11.27 1.12 4.79
N MET A 287 -11.96 1.15 3.65
CA MET A 287 -11.34 1.12 2.33
C MET A 287 -10.64 2.43 1.95
N ILE A 288 -11.21 3.56 2.35
CA ILE A 288 -10.55 4.88 2.22
C ILE A 288 -9.30 4.91 3.10
N ALA A 289 -9.42 4.49 4.37
CA ALA A 289 -8.28 4.41 5.29
C ALA A 289 -7.19 3.46 4.75
N GLY A 290 -7.56 2.30 4.20
CA GLY A 290 -6.63 1.36 3.59
C GLY A 290 -5.85 1.96 2.43
N ARG A 291 -6.49 2.75 1.56
CA ARG A 291 -5.79 3.48 0.47
C ARG A 291 -4.87 4.57 1.00
N SER A 292 -5.31 5.33 2.00
CA SER A 292 -4.46 6.34 2.64
C SER A 292 -3.24 5.74 3.31
N VAL A 293 -3.41 4.60 3.98
CA VAL A 293 -2.31 3.86 4.61
C VAL A 293 -1.41 3.23 3.55
N GLY A 294 -1.96 2.63 2.49
CA GLY A 294 -1.19 2.08 1.38
C GLY A 294 -0.31 3.12 0.70
N SER A 295 -0.87 4.30 0.38
CA SER A 295 -0.07 5.42 -0.15
C SER A 295 0.97 5.90 0.85
N LEU A 296 0.62 6.12 2.12
CA LEU A 296 1.58 6.54 3.15
C LEU A 296 2.76 5.57 3.25
N ILE A 297 2.48 4.26 3.28
CA ILE A 297 3.51 3.21 3.37
C ILE A 297 4.38 3.20 2.11
N ARG A 298 3.80 3.38 0.91
CA ARG A 298 4.53 3.30 -0.35
C ARG A 298 5.30 4.59 -0.69
N THR A 299 4.78 5.76 -0.31
CA THR A 299 5.26 7.09 -0.76
C THR A 299 5.63 8.06 0.37
N ASP A 300 5.48 7.68 1.65
CA ASP A 300 5.61 8.57 2.82
C ASP A 300 4.68 9.79 2.81
N GLN A 301 3.66 9.75 1.94
CA GLN A 301 2.68 10.81 1.74
C GLN A 301 1.30 10.19 1.54
N VAL A 302 0.27 10.86 2.03
CA VAL A 302 -1.11 10.41 1.83
C VAL A 302 -1.61 10.94 0.49
N LEU A 303 -1.89 10.02 -0.45
CA LEU A 303 -2.40 10.35 -1.78
C LEU A 303 -3.91 10.04 -1.84
N HIS A 304 -4.73 11.06 -2.09
CA HIS A 304 -6.19 10.91 -2.15
C HIS A 304 -6.73 10.76 -3.58
N THR A 305 -6.09 11.41 -4.54
CA THR A 305 -6.58 11.55 -5.92
C THR A 305 -5.74 10.83 -6.96
N THR A 306 -4.47 10.57 -6.66
CA THR A 306 -3.53 9.89 -7.57
C THR A 306 -3.34 8.43 -7.19
N THR A 307 -2.97 7.61 -8.17
CA THR A 307 -2.63 6.21 -7.94
C THR A 307 -1.25 6.12 -7.30
N SER A 308 -1.17 5.44 -6.16
CA SER A 308 0.11 5.08 -5.55
C SER A 308 0.92 4.18 -6.50
N PRO A 309 2.26 4.22 -6.47
CA PRO A 309 3.11 3.27 -7.19
C PRO A 309 2.92 1.83 -6.67
N GLY A 310 2.92 0.86 -7.59
CA GLY A 310 2.80 -0.58 -7.29
C GLY A 310 1.79 -1.30 -8.18
N ARG A 311 1.90 -2.62 -8.24
CA ARG A 311 1.08 -3.50 -9.11
C ARG A 311 -0.20 -3.99 -8.46
N LEU A 312 -0.32 -3.91 -7.13
CA LEU A 312 -1.48 -4.38 -6.37
C LEU A 312 -2.12 -3.25 -5.53
N THR A 313 -1.98 -2.01 -5.98
CA THR A 313 -2.47 -0.81 -5.28
C THR A 313 -4.00 -0.77 -5.16
N GLY A 314 -4.72 -1.47 -6.04
CA GLY A 314 -6.17 -1.66 -5.88
C GLY A 314 -6.53 -2.42 -4.61
N LEU A 315 -5.65 -3.31 -4.13
CA LEU A 315 -5.84 -4.07 -2.89
C LEU A 315 -5.54 -3.27 -1.62
N ASP A 316 -4.85 -2.12 -1.71
CA ASP A 316 -4.55 -1.27 -0.55
C ASP A 316 -5.84 -0.94 0.23
N SER A 317 -6.94 -0.71 -0.50
CA SER A 317 -8.27 -0.49 0.08
C SER A 317 -8.75 -1.66 0.95
N MET A 318 -8.52 -2.90 0.54
CA MET A 318 -9.05 -4.08 1.24
C MET A 318 -8.31 -4.39 2.55
N THR A 319 -7.07 -3.93 2.69
CA THR A 319 -6.21 -4.24 3.84
C THR A 319 -6.86 -3.86 5.17
N VAL A 320 -7.41 -2.64 5.24
CA VAL A 320 -8.19 -2.14 6.39
C VAL A 320 -9.69 -2.34 6.16
N GLY A 321 -10.16 -2.27 4.91
CA GLY A 321 -11.57 -2.46 4.56
C GLY A 321 -12.16 -3.78 5.03
N VAL A 322 -11.42 -4.90 4.92
CA VAL A 322 -11.92 -6.21 5.36
C VAL A 322 -12.04 -6.28 6.89
N ALA A 323 -11.13 -5.67 7.64
CA ALA A 323 -11.20 -5.63 9.10
C ALA A 323 -12.39 -4.78 9.56
N ALA A 324 -12.62 -3.64 8.91
CA ALA A 324 -13.77 -2.79 9.15
C ALA A 324 -15.09 -3.51 8.84
N PHE A 325 -15.14 -4.23 7.70
CA PHE A 325 -16.28 -5.08 7.34
C PHE A 325 -16.54 -6.13 8.42
N TRP A 326 -15.52 -6.87 8.85
CA TRP A 326 -15.66 -7.94 9.83
C TRP A 326 -16.24 -7.43 11.16
N VAL A 327 -15.70 -6.32 11.66
CA VAL A 327 -16.20 -5.70 12.90
C VAL A 327 -17.64 -5.23 12.71
N ALA A 328 -17.96 -4.55 11.61
CA ALA A 328 -19.31 -4.06 11.36
C ALA A 328 -20.32 -5.19 11.18
N ALA A 329 -19.97 -6.22 10.41
CA ALA A 329 -20.80 -7.38 10.15
C ALA A 329 -21.21 -8.07 11.46
N ARG A 330 -20.30 -8.15 12.44
CA ARG A 330 -20.60 -8.74 13.75
C ARG A 330 -21.70 -8.00 14.52
N TRP A 331 -21.84 -6.69 14.32
CA TRP A 331 -22.81 -5.86 15.06
C TRP A 331 -24.13 -5.64 14.31
N PHE A 332 -24.11 -5.69 12.98
CA PHE A 332 -25.23 -5.27 12.14
C PHE A 332 -25.84 -6.37 11.27
N LEU A 333 -25.22 -7.55 11.17
CA LEU A 333 -25.69 -8.71 10.39
C LEU A 333 -25.88 -9.94 11.28
#